data_AF-A0A085ZDU9-F1
#
_entry.id   AF-A0A085ZDU9-F1
#
_cell.length_a   1.000
_cell.length_b   1.000
_cell.length_c   1.000
_cell.angle_alpha   90.00
_cell.angle_beta   90.00
_cell.angle_gamma   90.00
#
_symmetry.space_group_name_H-M   'P 1'
#
loop_
_entity.id
_entity.type
_entity.pdbx_description
1 polymer ?
#
loop_
_entity_poly.entity_id
_entity_poly.type
_entity_poly.pdbx_seq_one_letter_code
_entity_poly.pdbx_strand_id
1 'polypeptide(L)'
;MLKKIVILTILTSISCQTTKIKNDNYKFSSSTVELGSIGTSKLSFNQNTFESRGLANLENNIRLEIGIIPYNKKLNKIYKSKAKYNQTQRNITYTDSLPIKPELVTIKISDITSLVQEINSDHNTPILKLLTDTQNLKIISSLAVNLPADDITKIRQSDAYYLTNTQYKKYTIALYKAGKKTDIIDVNPETIVAYQVSSFCWVKSIKSNWYVADIVNENNTCSGITERKIKEKKNDKDLFDM
;
A
#
# COMPACT_ATOMS: atom_id res chain seq x y z
N MET A 1 -29.43 -1.85 -37.84
CA MET A 1 -28.13 -1.24 -37.46
C MET A 1 -28.13 -0.61 -36.05
N LEU A 2 -29.26 -0.13 -35.53
CA LEU A 2 -29.39 0.42 -34.17
C LEU A 2 -28.91 -0.53 -33.04
N LYS A 3 -29.19 -1.84 -33.12
CA LYS A 3 -28.78 -2.83 -32.12
C LYS A 3 -27.25 -2.97 -31.97
N LYS A 4 -26.48 -2.75 -33.04
CA LYS A 4 -25.00 -2.83 -32.99
C LYS A 4 -24.38 -1.57 -32.37
N ILE A 5 -25.05 -0.42 -32.50
CA ILE A 5 -24.62 0.84 -31.89
C ILE A 5 -24.82 0.80 -30.36
N VAL A 6 -25.94 0.26 -29.88
CA VAL A 6 -26.23 0.14 -28.43
C VAL A 6 -25.22 -0.76 -27.70
N ILE A 7 -24.73 -1.82 -28.34
CA ILE A 7 -23.70 -2.72 -27.77
C ILE A 7 -22.34 -2.01 -27.69
N LEU A 8 -22.02 -1.11 -28.64
CA LEU A 8 -20.78 -0.35 -28.64
C LEU A 8 -20.79 0.76 -27.57
N THR A 9 -21.94 1.37 -27.29
CA THR A 9 -22.05 2.40 -26.24
C THR A 9 -21.92 1.82 -24.83
N ILE A 10 -22.40 0.60 -24.60
CA ILE A 10 -22.35 -0.07 -23.28
C ILE A 10 -20.92 -0.45 -22.85
N LEU A 11 -19.98 -0.62 -23.78
CA LEU A 11 -18.59 -0.96 -23.45
C LEU A 11 -17.75 0.21 -22.89
N THR A 12 -18.23 1.45 -23.01
CA THR A 12 -17.44 2.65 -22.66
C THR A 12 -17.64 3.16 -21.22
N SER A 13 -18.50 2.50 -20.44
CA SER A 13 -18.87 2.90 -19.07
C SER A 13 -18.05 2.19 -17.99
N ILE A 14 -16.83 1.71 -18.29
CA ILE A 14 -15.97 1.10 -17.28
C ILE A 14 -15.24 2.23 -16.55
N SER A 15 -15.76 2.59 -15.38
CA SER A 15 -15.17 3.59 -14.50
C SER A 15 -13.69 3.30 -14.25
N CYS A 16 -12.81 4.27 -14.49
CA CYS A 16 -11.38 4.15 -14.23
C CYS A 16 -11.13 4.08 -12.71
N GLN A 17 -10.80 2.88 -12.19
CA GLN A 17 -10.62 2.59 -10.75
C GLN A 17 -9.17 2.77 -10.26
N THR A 18 -8.28 3.14 -11.17
CA THR A 18 -6.89 3.45 -10.87
C THR A 18 -6.57 4.88 -11.33
N THR A 19 -5.66 5.53 -10.62
CA THR A 19 -5.07 6.78 -11.11
C THR A 19 -3.57 6.66 -11.17
N LYS A 20 -3.00 7.38 -12.13
CA LYS A 20 -1.57 7.60 -12.20
C LYS A 20 -1.23 8.82 -11.34
N ILE A 21 -0.36 8.65 -10.37
CA ILE A 21 0.23 9.73 -9.57
C ILE A 21 1.73 9.69 -9.84
N LYS A 22 2.26 10.77 -10.44
CA LYS A 22 3.57 10.77 -11.11
C LYS A 22 3.66 9.61 -12.14
N ASN A 23 4.49 8.61 -11.86
CA ASN A 23 4.71 7.45 -12.74
C ASN A 23 4.06 6.16 -12.22
N ASP A 24 3.46 6.21 -11.03
CA ASP A 24 2.98 5.06 -10.30
C ASP A 24 1.44 4.95 -10.38
N ASN A 25 0.93 3.71 -10.45
CA ASN A 25 -0.51 3.43 -10.49
C ASN A 25 -1.06 3.15 -9.08
N TYR A 26 -2.06 3.92 -8.68
CA TYR A 26 -2.72 3.81 -7.38
C TYR A 26 -4.15 3.33 -7.54
N LYS A 27 -4.59 2.47 -6.63
CA LYS A 27 -5.99 2.07 -6.43
C LYS A 27 -6.67 3.08 -5.52
N PHE A 28 -7.89 3.50 -5.85
CA PHE A 28 -8.65 4.33 -4.92
C PHE A 28 -9.10 3.52 -3.72
N SER A 29 -8.87 4.04 -2.51
CA SER A 29 -9.33 3.38 -1.30
C SER A 29 -10.81 3.69 -1.09
N SER A 30 -11.66 2.66 -1.01
CA SER A 30 -13.02 2.77 -0.45
C SER A 30 -13.09 2.31 1.02
N SER A 31 -12.01 1.72 1.53
CA SER A 31 -11.87 1.17 2.88
C SER A 31 -10.77 1.89 3.66
N THR A 32 -10.82 1.80 4.99
CA THR A 32 -9.73 2.24 5.87
C THR A 32 -8.50 1.37 5.61
N VAL A 33 -7.39 2.01 5.31
CA VAL A 33 -6.14 1.34 4.97
C VAL A 33 -4.99 1.92 5.78
N GLU A 34 -3.93 1.14 5.98
CA GLU A 34 -2.74 1.57 6.72
C GLU A 34 -1.49 1.14 5.95
N LEU A 35 -0.47 2.01 5.90
CA LEU A 35 0.79 1.70 5.23
C LEU A 35 1.44 0.48 5.91
N GLY A 36 2.00 -0.45 5.13
CA GLY A 36 2.62 -1.66 5.68
C GLY A 36 1.63 -2.73 6.16
N SER A 37 0.32 -2.48 6.10
CA SER A 37 -0.69 -3.50 6.44
C SER A 37 -0.70 -4.66 5.46
N ILE A 38 -0.82 -5.87 6.00
CA ILE A 38 -0.87 -7.12 5.27
C ILE A 38 -2.33 -7.57 5.23
N GLY A 39 -2.84 -7.90 4.04
CA GLY A 39 -4.26 -8.16 3.88
C GLY A 39 -4.65 -8.62 2.48
N THR A 40 -5.96 -8.78 2.27
CA THR A 40 -6.50 -9.16 0.96
C THR A 40 -6.99 -7.93 0.21
N SER A 41 -6.46 -7.70 -1.00
CA SER A 41 -7.01 -6.72 -1.93
C SER A 41 -8.14 -7.36 -2.74
N LYS A 42 -9.34 -6.77 -2.71
CA LYS A 42 -10.50 -7.24 -3.46
C LYS A 42 -11.09 -6.11 -4.30
N LEU A 43 -11.80 -6.49 -5.35
CA LEU A 43 -12.64 -5.59 -6.12
C LEU A 43 -14.10 -5.99 -5.87
N SER A 44 -14.85 -5.16 -5.14
CA SER A 44 -16.25 -5.40 -4.79
C SER A 44 -17.10 -4.22 -5.25
N PHE A 45 -18.16 -4.48 -6.02
CA PHE A 45 -19.08 -3.44 -6.51
C PHE A 45 -18.37 -2.23 -7.16
N ASN A 46 -17.37 -2.49 -7.99
CA ASN A 46 -16.52 -1.46 -8.64
C ASN A 46 -15.69 -0.59 -7.68
N GLN A 47 -15.43 -1.07 -6.45
CA GLN A 47 -14.61 -0.39 -5.47
C GLN A 47 -13.44 -1.27 -5.03
N ASN A 48 -12.24 -0.69 -4.97
CA ASN A 48 -11.08 -1.40 -4.43
C ASN A 48 -11.16 -1.38 -2.91
N THR A 49 -11.35 -2.56 -2.32
CA THR A 49 -11.34 -2.77 -0.88
C THR A 49 -10.05 -3.49 -0.48
N PHE A 50 -9.62 -3.22 0.74
CA PHE A 50 -8.50 -3.91 1.37
C PHE A 50 -8.91 -4.31 2.78
N GLU A 51 -8.84 -5.60 3.06
CA GLU A 51 -9.13 -6.15 4.39
C GLU A 51 -7.80 -6.47 5.07
N SER A 52 -7.41 -5.63 6.04
CA SER A 52 -6.22 -5.87 6.85
C SER A 52 -6.37 -7.14 7.69
N ARG A 53 -5.30 -7.93 7.74
CA ARG A 53 -5.19 -9.19 8.49
C ARG A 53 -4.09 -9.13 9.54
N GLY A 54 -3.08 -8.28 9.35
CA GLY A 54 -1.99 -8.13 10.32
C GLY A 54 -1.01 -7.01 9.96
N LEU A 55 -0.16 -6.72 10.93
CA LEU A 55 0.96 -5.78 10.85
C LEU A 55 2.20 -6.48 11.40
N ALA A 56 3.33 -6.33 10.72
CA ALA A 56 4.62 -6.77 11.26
C ALA A 56 5.03 -5.85 12.41
N ASN A 57 5.60 -6.42 13.48
CA ASN A 57 6.27 -5.62 14.50
C ASN A 57 7.63 -5.16 13.94
N LEU A 58 7.94 -3.87 14.03
CA LEU A 58 9.19 -3.30 13.52
C LEU A 58 10.08 -2.94 14.71
N GLU A 59 11.15 -3.71 14.90
CA GLU A 59 12.20 -3.34 15.86
C GLU A 59 13.17 -2.33 15.25
N ASN A 60 13.33 -2.37 13.91
CA ASN A 60 14.13 -1.42 13.14
C ASN A 60 13.26 -0.43 12.35
N ASN A 61 13.80 0.78 12.19
CA ASN A 61 13.19 1.83 11.38
C ASN A 61 13.22 1.47 9.89
N ILE A 62 12.06 1.47 9.22
CA ILE A 62 12.00 1.20 7.77
C ILE A 62 11.96 2.51 7.00
N ARG A 63 12.95 2.76 6.13
CA ARG A 63 13.03 4.03 5.38
C ARG A 63 11.85 4.21 4.42
N LEU A 64 11.30 5.43 4.41
CA LEU A 64 10.23 5.86 3.54
C LEU A 64 10.71 6.88 2.51
N GLU A 65 10.09 6.85 1.34
CA GLU A 65 10.11 7.91 0.34
C GLU A 65 8.83 8.74 0.46
N ILE A 66 8.96 10.05 0.70
CA ILE A 66 7.84 10.98 0.74
C ILE A 66 7.92 11.96 -0.42
N GLY A 67 6.82 12.13 -1.14
CA GLY A 67 6.68 13.06 -2.24
C GLY A 67 5.49 13.99 -2.04
N ILE A 68 5.68 15.29 -2.21
CA ILE A 68 4.60 16.28 -2.19
C ILE A 68 4.24 16.62 -3.63
N ILE A 69 2.95 16.58 -3.95
CA ILE A 69 2.43 16.79 -5.31
C ILE A 69 1.25 17.76 -5.25
N PRO A 70 1.21 18.80 -6.09
CA PRO A 70 0.05 19.68 -6.14
C PRO A 70 -1.20 18.93 -6.62
N TYR A 71 -2.37 19.26 -6.05
CA TYR A 71 -3.63 18.76 -6.58
C TYR A 71 -3.81 19.19 -8.03
N ASN A 72 -4.31 18.27 -8.85
CA ASN A 72 -4.75 18.55 -10.20
C ASN A 72 -6.25 18.25 -10.32
N LYS A 73 -6.87 18.74 -11.40
CA LYS A 73 -8.31 18.54 -11.67
C LYS A 73 -8.72 17.06 -11.63
N LYS A 74 -7.86 16.14 -12.08
CA LYS A 74 -8.13 14.70 -12.09
C LYS A 74 -8.24 14.17 -10.66
N LEU A 75 -7.27 14.46 -9.81
CA LEU A 75 -7.26 14.10 -8.38
C LEU A 75 -8.42 14.73 -7.62
N ASN A 76 -8.79 15.98 -7.93
CA ASN A 76 -9.96 16.63 -7.34
C ASN A 76 -11.29 15.93 -7.70
N LYS A 77 -11.49 15.56 -8.97
CA LYS A 77 -12.70 14.83 -9.39
C LYS A 77 -12.84 13.50 -8.66
N ILE A 78 -11.73 12.80 -8.48
CA ILE A 78 -11.65 11.55 -7.73
C ILE A 78 -11.96 11.79 -6.25
N TYR A 79 -11.32 12.79 -5.63
CA TYR A 79 -11.54 13.11 -4.23
C TYR A 79 -13.01 13.43 -3.93
N LYS A 80 -13.63 14.27 -4.77
CA LYS A 80 -15.06 14.59 -4.66
C LYS A 80 -15.96 13.37 -4.81
N SER A 81 -15.54 12.35 -5.58
CA SER A 81 -16.31 11.11 -5.70
C SER A 81 -16.28 10.26 -4.42
N LYS A 82 -15.19 10.31 -3.64
CA LYS A 82 -15.08 9.60 -2.36
C LYS A 82 -15.78 10.35 -1.21
N ALA A 83 -15.67 11.68 -1.19
CA ALA A 83 -16.39 12.53 -0.23
C ALA A 83 -17.92 12.41 -0.29
N LYS A 84 -18.48 11.95 -1.43
CA LYS A 84 -19.92 11.64 -1.55
C LYS A 84 -20.36 10.44 -0.70
N TYR A 85 -19.45 9.50 -0.41
CA TYR A 85 -19.76 8.26 0.30
C TYR A 85 -19.13 8.18 1.70
N ASN A 86 -18.05 8.94 1.96
CA ASN A 86 -17.43 9.06 3.28
C ASN A 86 -17.65 10.48 3.84
N GLN A 87 -18.66 10.61 4.70
CA GLN A 87 -19.07 11.89 5.31
C GLN A 87 -17.99 12.51 6.23
N THR A 88 -16.97 11.75 6.64
CA THR A 88 -15.85 12.23 7.48
C THR A 88 -14.70 12.84 6.68
N GLN A 89 -14.70 12.74 5.35
CA GLN A 89 -13.67 13.40 4.53
C GLN A 89 -13.93 14.90 4.43
N ARG A 90 -12.98 15.73 4.89
CA ARG A 90 -13.04 17.20 4.79
C ARG A 90 -13.28 17.62 3.34
N ASN A 91 -14.29 18.47 3.10
CA ASN A 91 -14.55 19.01 1.77
C ASN A 91 -13.36 19.87 1.30
N ILE A 92 -12.57 19.37 0.34
CA ILE A 92 -11.54 20.17 -0.31
C ILE A 92 -12.20 20.96 -1.43
N THR A 93 -12.38 22.26 -1.21
CA THR A 93 -12.87 23.18 -2.24
C THR A 93 -11.71 23.53 -3.18
N TYR A 94 -11.57 22.80 -4.27
CA TYR A 94 -10.65 23.16 -5.34
C TYR A 94 -11.31 24.14 -6.32
N THR A 95 -10.72 25.31 -6.50
CA THR A 95 -10.94 26.19 -7.65
C THR A 95 -9.58 26.48 -8.31
N ASP A 96 -9.53 26.53 -9.66
CA ASP A 96 -8.26 26.73 -10.39
C ASP A 96 -7.56 28.04 -10.02
N SER A 97 -8.34 29.04 -9.58
CA SER A 97 -7.89 30.37 -9.22
C SER A 97 -7.40 30.50 -7.77
N LEU A 98 -7.32 29.41 -7.01
CA LEU A 98 -6.78 29.48 -5.64
C LEU A 98 -5.31 29.88 -5.68
N PRO A 99 -4.91 30.87 -4.86
CA PRO A 99 -3.50 31.26 -4.75
C PRO A 99 -2.63 30.14 -4.17
N ILE A 100 -3.21 29.28 -3.32
CA ILE A 100 -2.55 28.10 -2.75
C ILE A 100 -3.37 26.86 -3.13
N LYS A 101 -2.78 25.98 -3.93
CA LYS A 101 -3.43 24.72 -4.34
C LYS A 101 -3.28 23.69 -3.21
N PRO A 102 -4.33 22.89 -2.92
CA PRO A 102 -4.20 21.78 -1.98
C PRO A 102 -3.11 20.82 -2.47
N GLU A 103 -2.42 20.16 -1.54
CA GLU A 103 -1.31 19.27 -1.85
C GLU A 103 -1.64 17.85 -1.41
N LEU A 104 -1.13 16.89 -2.16
CA LEU A 104 -1.24 15.47 -1.88
C LEU A 104 0.16 14.95 -1.55
N VAL A 105 0.26 14.20 -0.47
CA VAL A 105 1.52 13.58 -0.05
C VAL A 105 1.48 12.11 -0.41
N THR A 106 2.47 11.64 -1.16
CA THR A 106 2.70 10.20 -1.41
C THR A 106 3.72 9.70 -0.40
N ILE A 107 3.40 8.60 0.29
CA ILE A 107 4.27 7.97 1.29
C ILE A 107 4.48 6.54 0.85
N LYS A 108 5.72 6.16 0.53
CA LYS A 108 6.08 4.87 -0.06
C LYS A 108 7.18 4.21 0.76
N ILE A 109 7.08 2.90 0.96
CA ILE A 109 8.15 2.11 1.58
C ILE A 109 9.29 2.00 0.56
N SER A 110 10.45 2.57 0.88
CA SER A 110 11.61 2.54 -0.02
C SER A 110 12.61 1.45 0.33
N ASP A 111 12.74 1.12 1.62
CA ASP A 111 13.66 0.07 2.08
C ASP A 111 12.94 -1.27 2.24
N ILE A 112 12.75 -1.93 1.10
CA ILE A 112 12.12 -3.25 1.03
C ILE A 112 12.98 -4.31 1.74
N THR A 113 14.30 -4.19 1.68
CA THR A 113 15.22 -5.16 2.28
C THR A 113 15.04 -5.21 3.80
N SER A 114 15.06 -4.05 4.47
CA SER A 114 14.86 -4.00 5.92
C SER A 114 13.45 -4.48 6.31
N LEU A 115 12.42 -4.17 5.52
CA LEU A 115 11.06 -4.67 5.79
C LEU A 115 10.98 -6.20 5.67
N VAL A 116 11.62 -6.78 4.66
CA VAL A 116 11.69 -8.23 4.49
C VAL A 116 12.45 -8.88 5.66
N GLN A 117 13.52 -8.26 6.15
CA GLN A 117 14.23 -8.72 7.35
C GLN A 117 13.32 -8.72 8.58
N GLU A 118 12.57 -7.63 8.81
CA GLU A 118 11.58 -7.58 9.90
C GLU A 118 10.51 -8.66 9.75
N ILE A 119 9.93 -8.87 8.56
CA ILE A 119 8.89 -9.89 8.35
C ILE A 119 9.40 -11.31 8.64
N ASN A 120 10.65 -11.61 8.30
CA ASN A 120 11.25 -12.94 8.52
C ASN A 120 11.87 -13.13 9.90
N SER A 121 11.87 -12.10 10.75
CA SER A 121 12.45 -12.16 12.10
C SER A 121 11.64 -13.08 13.03
N ASP A 122 12.30 -13.53 14.10
CA ASP A 122 11.70 -14.44 15.07
C ASP A 122 10.47 -13.83 15.76
N HIS A 123 10.49 -12.52 16.05
CA HIS A 123 9.35 -11.81 16.66
C HIS A 123 8.14 -11.67 15.73
N ASN A 124 8.32 -11.86 14.43
CA ASN A 124 7.25 -11.86 13.44
C ASN A 124 6.88 -13.26 12.92
N THR A 125 7.25 -14.34 13.64
CA THR A 125 6.85 -15.71 13.30
C THR A 125 5.35 -15.88 12.99
N PRO A 126 4.40 -15.28 13.74
CA PRO A 126 2.97 -15.36 13.41
C PRO A 126 2.61 -14.70 12.08
N ILE A 127 3.30 -13.61 11.71
CA ILE A 127 3.10 -12.91 10.44
C ILE A 127 3.68 -13.73 9.29
N LEU A 128 4.89 -14.27 9.45
CA LEU A 128 5.47 -15.17 8.44
C LEU A 128 4.56 -16.37 8.20
N LYS A 129 4.06 -17.00 9.26
CA LYS A 129 3.10 -18.12 9.17
C LYS A 129 1.81 -17.72 8.44
N LEU A 130 1.23 -16.57 8.78
CA LEU A 130 0.04 -16.05 8.10
C LEU A 130 0.29 -15.90 6.58
N LEU A 131 1.44 -15.35 6.20
CA LEU A 131 1.80 -15.15 4.80
C LEU A 131 2.06 -16.48 4.07
N THR A 132 2.66 -17.47 4.73
CA THR A 132 2.89 -18.81 4.14
C THR A 132 1.59 -19.58 3.95
N ASP A 133 0.70 -19.52 4.95
CA ASP A 133 -0.58 -20.23 4.95
C ASP A 133 -1.57 -19.57 3.96
N THR A 134 -1.45 -18.25 3.76
CA THR A 134 -2.36 -17.46 2.93
C THR A 134 -1.59 -16.66 1.86
N GLN A 135 -1.07 -17.36 0.85
CA GLN A 135 -0.12 -16.80 -0.13
C GLN A 135 -0.70 -15.70 -1.07
N ASN A 136 -2.02 -15.46 -1.05
CA ASN A 136 -2.64 -14.39 -1.84
C ASN A 136 -2.67 -13.04 -1.12
N LEU A 137 -2.17 -12.97 0.12
CA LEU A 137 -2.04 -11.72 0.85
C LEU A 137 -1.11 -10.74 0.12
N LYS A 138 -1.41 -9.46 0.29
CA LYS A 138 -0.70 -8.32 -0.25
C LYS A 138 -0.32 -7.39 0.88
N ILE A 139 0.68 -6.55 0.66
CA ILE A 139 1.04 -5.48 1.57
C ILE A 139 0.74 -4.12 0.95
N ILE A 140 0.27 -3.16 1.75
CA ILE A 140 0.16 -1.77 1.31
C ILE A 140 1.54 -1.13 1.34
N SER A 141 2.12 -0.92 0.16
CA SER A 141 3.49 -0.41 0.00
C SER A 141 3.55 1.09 -0.21
N SER A 142 2.43 1.73 -0.57
CA SER A 142 2.36 3.18 -0.77
C SER A 142 0.96 3.72 -0.49
N LEU A 143 0.91 4.94 0.03
CA LEU A 143 -0.29 5.73 0.26
C LEU A 143 -0.20 7.07 -0.45
N ALA A 144 -1.34 7.58 -0.88
CA ALA A 144 -1.53 8.97 -1.25
C ALA A 144 -2.54 9.60 -0.29
N VAL A 145 -2.10 10.58 0.49
CA VAL A 145 -2.82 11.15 1.64
C VAL A 145 -2.95 12.66 1.54
N ASN A 146 -4.04 13.18 2.10
CA ASN A 146 -4.21 14.61 2.32
C ASN A 146 -3.84 14.95 3.77
N LEU A 147 -2.65 15.48 4.00
CA LEU A 147 -2.17 15.83 5.34
C LEU A 147 -2.49 17.29 5.69
N PRO A 148 -2.62 17.63 6.99
CA PRO A 148 -2.65 19.01 7.46
C PRO A 148 -1.43 19.82 6.98
N ALA A 149 -1.62 21.13 6.77
CA ALA A 149 -0.55 22.02 6.30
C ALA A 149 0.68 22.03 7.24
N ASP A 150 0.46 21.86 8.53
CA ASP A 150 1.52 21.77 9.54
C ASP A 150 2.37 20.52 9.33
N ASP A 151 1.74 19.36 9.11
CA ASP A 151 2.44 18.10 8.83
C ASP A 151 3.21 18.16 7.50
N ILE A 152 2.64 18.78 6.47
CA ILE A 152 3.34 19.01 5.20
C ILE A 152 4.57 19.90 5.42
N THR A 153 4.47 20.93 6.26
CA THR A 153 5.59 21.81 6.59
C THR A 153 6.69 21.06 7.34
N LYS A 154 6.33 20.23 8.31
CA LYS A 154 7.28 19.36 9.02
C LYS A 154 7.99 18.39 8.08
N ILE A 155 7.25 17.79 7.13
CA ILE A 155 7.82 16.94 6.08
C ILE A 155 8.86 17.74 5.28
N ARG A 156 8.51 18.92 4.75
CA ARG A 156 9.46 19.75 3.98
C ARG A 156 10.73 20.13 4.73
N GLN A 157 10.66 20.25 6.06
CA GLN A 157 11.79 20.63 6.89
C GLN A 157 12.71 19.45 7.24
N SER A 158 12.29 18.22 6.96
CA SER A 158 12.97 16.97 7.31
C SER A 158 13.81 16.44 6.14
N ASP A 159 14.89 15.72 6.45
CA ASP A 159 15.79 15.12 5.45
C ASP A 159 15.61 13.59 5.32
N ALA A 160 15.03 12.95 6.32
CA ALA A 160 14.74 11.52 6.31
C ALA A 160 13.42 11.16 7.02
N TYR A 161 12.84 10.05 6.59
CA TYR A 161 11.52 9.57 7.00
C TYR A 161 11.58 8.07 7.26
N TYR A 162 10.98 7.62 8.35
CA TYR A 162 10.98 6.21 8.73
C TYR A 162 9.62 5.75 9.24
N LEU A 163 9.22 4.54 8.87
CA LEU A 163 8.08 3.83 9.43
C LEU A 163 8.49 3.15 10.74
N THR A 164 7.68 3.32 11.78
CA THR A 164 7.91 2.75 13.11
C THR A 164 6.57 2.31 13.73
N ASN A 165 6.55 1.29 14.59
CA ASN A 165 5.35 0.90 15.36
C ASN A 165 5.64 0.51 16.82
N THR A 166 6.66 1.14 17.41
CA THR A 166 7.13 0.83 18.77
C THR A 166 6.10 1.09 19.87
N GLN A 167 5.02 1.83 19.59
CA GLN A 167 3.93 2.10 20.54
C GLN A 167 2.58 1.63 19.99
N TYR A 168 1.87 0.81 20.77
CA TYR A 168 0.50 0.37 20.52
C TYR A 168 0.25 -0.36 19.19
N LYS A 169 1.29 -0.96 18.58
CA LYS A 169 1.21 -1.73 17.33
C LYS A 169 0.62 -0.94 16.15
N LYS A 170 0.70 0.39 16.18
CA LYS A 170 0.23 1.28 15.12
C LYS A 170 1.43 1.86 14.38
N TYR A 171 1.36 1.90 13.05
CA TYR A 171 2.42 2.53 12.28
C TYR A 171 2.35 4.06 12.34
N THR A 172 3.51 4.68 12.55
CA THR A 172 3.71 6.13 12.52
C THR A 172 4.94 6.46 11.70
N ILE A 173 4.99 7.70 11.21
CA ILE A 173 6.09 8.21 10.40
C ILE A 173 6.97 9.09 11.28
N ALA A 174 8.15 8.59 11.62
CA ALA A 174 9.15 9.37 12.32
C ALA A 174 9.89 10.29 11.33
N LEU A 175 9.95 11.58 11.65
CA LEU A 175 10.64 12.60 10.87
C LEU A 175 12.02 12.87 11.47
N TYR A 176 13.02 13.03 10.62
CA TYR A 176 14.39 13.31 11.03
C TYR A 176 14.94 14.54 10.32
N LYS A 177 15.82 15.26 11.02
CA LYS A 177 16.64 16.34 10.48
C LYS A 177 18.03 16.27 11.10
N ALA A 178 19.07 16.27 10.27
CA ALA A 178 20.46 16.17 10.69
C ALA A 178 20.70 14.99 11.67
N GLY A 179 20.08 13.85 11.38
CA GLY A 179 20.21 12.61 12.16
C GLY A 179 19.43 12.56 13.48
N LYS A 180 18.67 13.60 13.83
CA LYS A 180 17.84 13.63 15.05
C LYS A 180 16.36 13.52 14.70
N LYS A 181 15.62 12.73 15.47
CA LYS A 181 14.15 12.65 15.35
C LYS A 181 13.56 14.00 15.77
N THR A 182 12.86 14.65 14.86
CA THR A 182 12.25 15.98 15.08
C THR A 182 10.77 15.89 15.41
N ASP A 183 10.05 14.94 14.81
CA ASP A 183 8.61 14.81 14.98
C ASP A 183 8.12 13.40 14.62
N ILE A 184 6.83 13.15 14.83
CA ILE A 184 6.12 11.94 14.43
C ILE A 184 4.78 12.34 13.80
N ILE A 185 4.49 11.80 12.61
CA ILE A 185 3.19 11.95 11.96
C ILE A 185 2.40 10.66 12.12
N ASP A 186 1.19 10.80 12.65
CA ASP A 186 0.16 9.76 12.64
C ASP A 186 -0.76 9.98 11.45
N VAL A 187 -0.78 9.02 10.52
CA VAL A 187 -1.61 9.10 9.31
C VAL A 187 -3.03 8.67 9.65
N ASN A 188 -3.96 9.63 9.69
CA ASN A 188 -5.38 9.32 9.84
C ASN A 188 -5.89 8.53 8.60
N PRO A 189 -6.42 7.30 8.76
CA PRO A 189 -6.92 6.48 7.66
C PRO A 189 -7.98 7.17 6.78
N GLU A 190 -8.76 8.09 7.33
CA GLU A 190 -9.80 8.82 6.60
C GLU A 190 -9.22 9.81 5.56
N THR A 191 -7.99 10.26 5.78
CA THR A 191 -7.28 11.19 4.89
C THR A 191 -6.65 10.51 3.68
N ILE A 192 -6.64 9.17 3.65
CA ILE A 192 -6.07 8.40 2.56
C ILE A 192 -7.00 8.45 1.35
N VAL A 193 -6.45 8.91 0.23
CA VAL A 193 -7.18 9.03 -1.05
C VAL A 193 -6.99 7.78 -1.89
N ALA A 194 -5.76 7.28 -1.97
CA ALA A 194 -5.41 6.13 -2.80
C ALA A 194 -4.24 5.36 -2.19
N TYR A 195 -4.04 4.12 -2.64
CA TYR A 195 -3.00 3.23 -2.14
C TYR A 195 -2.43 2.36 -3.26
N GLN A 196 -1.25 1.80 -3.03
CA GLN A 196 -0.66 0.76 -3.85
C GLN A 196 -0.47 -0.50 -3.02
N VAL A 197 -0.57 -1.64 -3.70
CA VAL A 197 -0.31 -2.94 -3.10
C VAL A 197 0.86 -3.61 -3.78
N SER A 198 1.61 -4.37 -2.99
CA SER A 198 2.73 -5.18 -3.45
C SER A 198 2.51 -6.65 -3.06
N SER A 199 3.17 -7.54 -3.79
CA SER A 199 3.13 -8.98 -3.64
C SER A 199 4.44 -9.48 -3.07
N PHE A 200 4.35 -10.54 -2.27
CA PHE A 200 5.53 -11.22 -1.73
C PHE A 200 6.12 -12.17 -2.77
N CYS A 201 7.45 -12.24 -2.78
CA CYS A 201 8.24 -13.22 -3.52
C CYS A 201 8.93 -14.14 -2.51
N TRP A 202 8.94 -15.43 -2.80
CA TRP A 202 9.24 -16.49 -1.86
C TRP A 202 10.52 -17.22 -2.27
N VAL A 203 11.30 -17.64 -1.29
CA VAL A 203 12.42 -18.55 -1.49
C VAL A 203 12.38 -19.65 -0.45
N LYS A 204 12.82 -20.84 -0.84
CA LYS A 204 12.94 -21.98 0.05
C LYS A 204 14.37 -22.07 0.56
N SER A 205 14.54 -22.16 1.88
CA SER A 205 15.86 -22.36 2.48
C SER A 205 16.36 -23.80 2.28
N ILE A 206 17.64 -24.00 2.57
CA ILE A 206 18.29 -25.33 2.59
C ILE A 206 17.54 -26.29 3.53
N LYS A 207 17.00 -25.78 4.65
CA LYS A 207 16.19 -26.54 5.62
C LYS A 207 14.73 -26.73 5.20
N SER A 208 14.39 -26.44 3.94
CA SER A 208 13.05 -26.55 3.37
C SER A 208 11.97 -25.62 3.94
N ASN A 209 12.35 -24.61 4.72
CA ASN A 209 11.42 -23.58 5.20
C ASN A 209 11.28 -22.46 4.17
N TRP A 210 10.08 -21.91 4.03
CA TRP A 210 9.81 -20.80 3.11
C TRP A 210 9.97 -19.45 3.82
N TYR A 211 10.57 -18.49 3.13
CA TYR A 211 10.80 -17.14 3.61
C TYR A 211 10.41 -16.14 2.53
N VAL A 212 10.04 -14.94 2.96
CA VAL A 212 9.87 -13.81 2.06
C VAL A 212 11.26 -13.37 1.61
N ALA A 213 11.54 -13.36 0.32
CA ALA A 213 12.82 -12.92 -0.23
C ALA A 213 12.76 -11.49 -0.74
N ASP A 214 11.60 -11.07 -1.26
CA ASP A 214 11.41 -9.76 -1.87
C ASP A 214 9.92 -9.36 -1.84
N ILE A 215 9.65 -8.07 -2.04
CA ILE A 215 8.31 -7.48 -2.16
C ILE A 215 8.27 -6.64 -3.44
N VAL A 216 7.46 -7.06 -4.40
CA VAL A 216 7.37 -6.41 -5.71
C VAL A 216 5.99 -5.80 -5.94
N ASN A 217 5.91 -4.75 -6.76
CA ASN A 217 4.61 -4.19 -7.17
C ASN A 217 3.68 -5.28 -7.71
N GLU A 218 2.36 -5.14 -7.54
CA GLU A 218 1.37 -6.18 -7.86
C GLU A 218 1.51 -6.80 -9.26
N ASN A 219 1.85 -5.96 -10.24
CA ASN A 219 1.98 -6.31 -11.66
C ASN A 219 3.39 -6.77 -12.05
N ASN A 220 4.37 -6.66 -11.14
CA ASN A 220 5.73 -7.09 -11.40
C ASN A 220 5.89 -8.58 -11.11
N THR A 221 6.82 -9.21 -11.82
CA THR A 221 7.21 -10.60 -11.61
C THR A 221 8.31 -10.69 -10.56
N CYS A 222 8.29 -11.78 -9.77
CA CYS A 222 9.44 -12.15 -8.95
C CYS A 222 10.63 -12.48 -9.86
N SER A 223 11.85 -12.18 -9.41
CA SER A 223 13.07 -12.30 -10.22
C SER A 223 14.10 -13.22 -9.57
N GLY A 224 15.09 -13.66 -10.35
CA GLY A 224 16.14 -14.55 -9.88
C GLY A 224 15.60 -15.92 -9.46
N ILE A 225 15.95 -16.36 -8.25
CA ILE A 225 15.54 -17.66 -7.69
C ILE A 225 14.20 -17.61 -6.92
N THR A 226 13.53 -16.46 -6.92
CA THR A 226 12.32 -16.25 -6.10
C THR A 226 11.05 -16.62 -6.86
N GLU A 227 10.06 -17.15 -6.15
CA GLU A 227 8.79 -17.61 -6.71
C GLU A 227 7.61 -16.75 -6.21
N ARG A 228 6.60 -16.52 -7.05
CA ARG A 228 5.38 -15.78 -6.65
C ARG A 228 4.46 -16.58 -5.72
N LYS A 229 4.60 -17.91 -5.70
CA LYS A 229 3.81 -18.83 -4.89
C LYS A 229 4.72 -19.88 -4.30
N ILE A 230 4.43 -20.30 -3.08
CA ILE A 230 5.04 -21.45 -2.43
C ILE A 230 4.48 -22.70 -3.09
N LYS A 231 5.37 -23.50 -3.68
CA LYS A 231 5.04 -24.84 -4.19
C LYS A 231 5.19 -25.85 -3.04
N GLU A 232 4.09 -26.46 -2.64
CA GLU A 232 4.16 -27.63 -1.77
C GLU A 232 4.85 -28.79 -2.50
N LYS A 233 5.54 -29.66 -1.76
CA LYS A 233 5.95 -30.95 -2.33
C LYS A 233 4.67 -31.67 -2.71
N LYS A 234 4.52 -32.05 -3.99
CA LYS A 234 3.74 -33.26 -4.28
C LYS A 234 4.39 -34.36 -3.45
N ASN A 235 3.62 -35.00 -2.57
CA ASN A 235 4.04 -36.27 -2.01
C ASN A 235 4.14 -37.24 -3.19
N ASP A 236 5.33 -37.34 -3.78
CA ASP A 236 5.61 -38.41 -4.72
C ASP A 236 5.59 -39.70 -3.90
N LYS A 237 4.58 -40.51 -4.23
CA LYS A 237 4.35 -41.91 -3.87
C LYS A 237 3.68 -42.14 -2.52
N ASP A 238 2.38 -42.43 -2.60
CA ASP A 238 1.82 -43.61 -1.92
C ASP A 238 2.78 -44.78 -2.16
N LEU A 239 3.72 -44.95 -1.24
CA LEU A 239 4.57 -46.14 -1.12
C LEU A 239 3.84 -47.27 -0.38
N PHE A 240 2.53 -47.10 -0.15
CA PHE A 240 1.67 -48.04 0.58
C PHE A 240 0.36 -48.38 -0.15
N ASP A 241 0.22 -48.06 -1.44
CA ASP A 241 -0.73 -48.79 -2.30
C ASP A 241 -0.07 -50.13 -2.69
N MET A 242 -0.15 -51.10 -1.79
CA MET A 242 0.12 -52.53 -2.03
C MET A 242 -1.07 -53.35 -1.55
#